data_AF-A0A0R3DP77-F1
#
_entry.id   AF-A0A0R3DP77-F1
#
_cell.length_a   1.000
_cell.length_b   1.000
_cell.length_c   1.000
_cell.angle_alpha   90.00
_cell.angle_beta   90.00
_cell.angle_gamma   90.00
#
_symmetry.space_group_name_H-M   'P 1'
#
loop_
_entity.id
_entity.type
_entity.pdbx_description
1 polymer ?
#
loop_
_entity_poly.entity_id
_entity_poly.type
_entity_poly.pdbx_seq_one_letter_code
_entity_poly.pdbx_strand_id
1 'polypeptide(L)' 'MLTDADIAMLCDIGQSIAFSDDRHEQLFRLIADGYVQKDGDTYELTPRGEAAVIDRGAGLNKA' A
#
# COMPACT_ATOMS: atom_id res chain seq x y z
N MET A 1 -1.26 -11.74 5.80
CA MET A 1 -0.80 -11.83 4.41
C MET A 1 -1.57 -10.79 3.61
N LEU A 2 -0.89 -10.02 2.76
CA LEU A 2 -1.55 -8.97 1.97
C LEU A 2 -2.45 -9.59 0.90
N THR A 3 -3.64 -9.03 0.73
CA THR A 3 -4.57 -9.37 -0.35
C THR A 3 -4.22 -8.57 -1.62
N ASP A 4 -4.77 -8.95 -2.78
CA ASP A 4 -4.59 -8.15 -4.00
C ASP A 4 -5.16 -6.72 -3.86
N ALA A 5 -6.24 -6.56 -3.08
CA ALA A 5 -6.78 -5.24 -2.75
C ALA A 5 -5.79 -4.42 -1.90
N ASP A 6 -5.05 -5.06 -1.00
CA ASP A 6 -4.02 -4.38 -0.19
C ASP A 6 -2.86 -3.92 -1.06
N ILE A 7 -2.42 -4.76 -1.99
CA ILE A 7 -1.38 -4.37 -2.94
C ILE A 7 -1.86 -3.20 -3.81
N ALA A 8 -3.10 -3.25 -4.31
CA ALA A 8 -3.65 -2.16 -5.10
C ALA A 8 -3.65 -0.83 -4.32
N MET A 9 -4.04 -0.84 -3.05
CA MET A 9 -3.97 0.34 -2.19
C MET A 9 -2.52 0.83 -1.98
N LEU A 10 -1.57 -0.07 -1.74
CA LEU A 10 -0.16 0.32 -1.59
C LEU A 10 0.38 0.94 -2.89
N CYS A 11 -0.01 0.42 -4.06
CA CYS A 11 0.32 1.02 -5.36
C CYS A 11 -0.28 2.43 -5.51
N ASP A 12 -1.57 2.60 -5.18
CA ASP A 12 -2.25 3.91 -5.23
C ASP A 12 -1.51 4.93 -4.36
N ILE A 13 -1.17 4.56 -3.11
CA ILE A 13 -0.43 5.41 -2.16
C ILE A 13 0.95 5.76 -2.71
N GLY A 14 1.71 4.78 -3.19
CA GLY A 14 3.04 5.00 -3.76
C GLY A 14 3.05 5.86 -5.03
N GLN A 15 1.92 5.95 -5.74
CA GLN A 15 1.73 6.80 -6.91
C GLN A 15 1.04 8.13 -6.58
N SER A 16 0.83 8.44 -5.28
CA SER A 16 0.09 9.61 -4.81
C SER A 16 -1.31 9.74 -5.44
N ILE A 17 -1.97 8.62 -5.70
CA ILE A 17 -3.33 8.57 -6.26
C ILE A 17 -4.35 8.76 -5.13
N ALA A 18 -5.27 9.69 -5.31
CA ALA A 18 -6.38 9.89 -4.37
C ALA A 18 -7.28 8.64 -4.34
N PHE A 19 -7.59 8.18 -3.14
CA PHE A 19 -8.46 7.03 -2.91
C PHE A 19 -9.72 7.45 -2.14
N SER A 20 -10.76 6.62 -2.24
CA SER A 20 -12.05 6.86 -1.60
C SER A 20 -12.05 6.47 -0.12
N ASP A 21 -12.87 7.19 0.67
CA ASP A 21 -13.00 7.03 2.12
C ASP A 21 -13.59 5.67 2.56
N ASP A 22 -14.18 4.91 1.63
CA ASP A 22 -14.70 3.56 1.89
C ASP A 22 -13.59 2.54 2.19
N ARG A 23 -12.34 2.87 1.88
CA ARG A 23 -11.19 2.01 2.15
C ARG A 23 -10.48 2.30 3.49
N HIS A 24 -11.08 3.09 4.38
CA HIS A 24 -10.47 3.47 5.66
C HIS A 24 -10.05 2.29 6.54
N GLU A 25 -10.88 1.25 6.68
CA GLU A 25 -10.54 0.08 7.50
C GLU A 25 -9.30 -0.64 6.97
N GLN A 26 -9.20 -0.75 5.64
CA GLN A 26 -8.06 -1.35 4.95
C GLN A 26 -6.79 -0.52 5.18
N LEU A 27 -6.89 0.80 5.03
CA LEU A 27 -5.79 1.73 5.26
C LEU A 27 -5.29 1.66 6.71
N PHE A 28 -6.20 1.69 7.69
CA PHE A 28 -5.82 1.60 9.11
C PHE A 28 -5.11 0.29 9.43
N ARG A 29 -5.53 -0.82 8.83
CA ARG A 29 -4.82 -2.09 8.97
C ARG A 29 -3.41 -2.00 8.38
N LEU A 30 -3.24 -1.42 7.19
CA LEU A 30 -1.91 -1.28 6.57
C LEU A 30 -0.98 -0.34 7.36
N ILE A 31 -1.54 0.67 8.04
CA ILE A 31 -0.80 1.51 8.97
C ILE A 31 -0.40 0.70 10.22
N ALA A 32 -1.35 0.00 10.84
CA ALA A 32 -1.10 -0.81 12.03
C ALA A 32 -0.08 -1.92 11.78
N ASP A 33 -0.11 -2.54 10.60
CA ASP A 33 0.83 -3.57 10.18
C ASP A 33 2.18 -2.99 9.73
N GLY A 34 2.32 -1.66 9.65
CA GLY A 34 3.57 -0.97 9.35
C GLY A 34 3.97 -0.99 7.88
N TYR A 35 2.99 -1.06 6.96
CA TYR A 35 3.22 -0.91 5.51
C TYR A 35 3.12 0.55 5.08
N VAL A 36 2.22 1.31 5.72
CA VAL A 36 1.94 2.72 5.42
C VAL A 36 2.24 3.57 6.65
N GLN A 37 2.72 4.79 6.44
CA GLN A 37 2.83 5.81 7.48
C GLN A 37 2.07 7.06 7.06
N LYS A 38 1.62 7.83 8.06
CA LYS A 38 1.04 9.15 7.83
C LYS A 38 2.15 10.18 7.78
N ASP A 39 2.21 10.95 6.69
CA ASP A 39 3.09 12.12 6.57
C ASP A 39 2.23 13.37 6.36
N GLY A 40 2.14 14.20 7.40
CA GLY A 40 1.26 15.37 7.42
C GLY A 40 -0.21 14.98 7.17
N ASP A 41 -0.76 15.51 6.08
CA ASP A 41 -2.14 15.22 5.63
C ASP A 41 -2.21 14.07 4.61
N THR A 42 -1.06 13.50 4.25
CA THR A 42 -0.92 12.43 3.26
C THR A 42 -0.48 11.11 3.88
N TYR A 43 -0.45 10.08 3.06
CA TYR A 43 0.04 8.76 3.42
C TYR A 43 1.19 8.40 2.49
N GLU A 44 2.22 7.77 3.04
CA GLU A 44 3.39 7.32 2.31
C GLU A 44 3.67 5.85 2.61
N LEU A 45 4.34 5.18 1.66
CA LEU A 45 4.83 3.84 1.90
C LEU A 45 6.02 3.88 2.85
N THR A 46 6.04 2.94 3.79
CA THR A 46 7.26 2.61 4.52
C THR A 46 8.18 1.76 3.63
N PRO A 47 9.46 1.55 3.99
CA PRO A 47 10.33 0.62 3.28
C PRO A 47 9.74 -0.80 3.16
N ARG A 48 8.91 -1.21 4.12
CA ARG A 48 8.20 -2.49 4.08
C ARG A 48 7.05 -2.47 3.06
N GLY A 49 6.33 -1.36 2.96
CA GLY A 49 5.30 -1.13 1.94
C GLY A 49 5.88 -1.18 0.54
N GLU A 50 7.00 -0.49 0.32
CA GLU A 50 7.73 -0.49 -0.95
C GLU A 50 8.18 -1.90 -1.34
N ALA A 51 8.79 -2.65 -0.41
CA ALA A 51 9.19 -4.02 -0.66
C ALA A 51 8.01 -4.92 -1.03
N ALA A 52 6.85 -4.76 -0.39
CA ALA A 52 5.65 -5.54 -0.70
C ALA A 52 5.12 -5.28 -2.12
N VAL A 53 5.16 -4.03 -2.58
CA VAL A 53 4.78 -3.66 -3.96
C VAL A 53 5.79 -4.24 -4.97
N ILE A 54 7.09 -4.12 -4.67
CA ILE A 54 8.16 -4.65 -5.52
C ILE A 54 8.08 -6.17 -5.63
N ASP A 55 7.90 -6.90 -4.53
CA ASP A 55 7.81 -8.36 -4.51
C ASP A 55 6.62 -8.85 -5.36
N ARG A 56 5.47 -8.17 -5.29
CA ARG A 56 4.31 -8.50 -6.13
C ARG A 56 4.57 -8.16 -7.61
N GLY A 57 5.22 -7.03 -7.90
CA GLY A 57 5.62 -6.63 -9.26
C GLY A 57 6.68 -7.55 -9.88
N ALA A 58 7.65 -8.01 -9.09
CA ALA A 58 8.62 -9.02 -9.50
C ALA A 58 7.95 -10.38 -9.78
N GLY A 59 6.83 -10.67 -9.11
CA GLY A 59 5.96 -11.81 -9.41
C GLY A 59 5.21 -11.70 -10.75
N LEU A 60 5.01 -10.50 -11.29
CA LEU A 60 4.37 -10.28 -12.61
C LEU A 60 5.38 -10.36 -13.78
N ASN A 61 6.69 -10.25 -13.51
CA ASN A 61 7.75 -10.40 -14.50
C ASN A 61 8.24 -11.86 -14.65
N LYS A 62 7.59 -12.82 -14.00
CA LYS A 62 7.80 -14.26 -14.22
C LYS A 62 6.62 -14.84 -14.98
N ALA A 63 6.46 -14.43 -16.23
CA ALA A 63 5.58 -15.05 -17.22
C ALA A 63 6.35 -15.25 -18.52
#